data_AF-A0A417VA92-F1
#
_entry.id   AF-A0A417VA92-F1
#
_cell.length_a   1.000
_cell.length_b   1.000
_cell.length_c   1.000
_cell.angle_alpha   90.00
_cell.angle_beta   90.00
_cell.angle_gamma   90.00
#
_symmetry.space_group_name_H-M   'P 1'
#
loop_
_entity.id
_entity.type
_entity.pdbx_description
1 polymer ?
#
loop_
_entity_poly.entity_id
_entity_poly.type
_entity_poly.pdbx_seq_one_letter_code
_entity_poly.pdbx_strand_id
1 'polypeptide(L)'
;MMLGNIKFVSADTEINRIMNNKNQDVLFVGSVTYVSDNYFVLSAKDYINTESTSEAIAKRTEDHRYVIMKNENIKYTSSYHEKTTVEEGDHVIASLKKTKGKWTISNGLYETDSDDYQTLAVKAYNKNPDVQSIMLKYFVNTDGMMKKFSCNTDGSKVYYQSKKIYDARWNMKKYLTIEEIRNSEKLKQMDHKTSLVDDIEEKTTFKTRKWIMFVIDMAAIVVVIGLLKNRKKKF
;
A
#
# COMPACT_ATOMS: atom_id res chain seq x y z
N MET A 1 -33.01 -14.97 13.49
CA MET A 1 -31.69 -14.53 12.96
C MET A 1 -31.12 -15.70 12.18
N MET A 2 -31.12 -15.67 10.84
CA MET A 2 -30.58 -16.78 10.05
C MET A 2 -29.05 -16.78 10.19
N LEU A 3 -28.50 -17.72 10.95
CA LEU A 3 -27.09 -18.07 10.88
C LEU A 3 -26.85 -18.64 9.48
N GLY A 4 -26.46 -17.78 8.53
CA GLY A 4 -26.00 -18.24 7.23
C GLY A 4 -24.88 -19.25 7.42
N ASN A 5 -24.92 -20.35 6.69
CA ASN A 5 -24.00 -21.48 6.83
C ASN A 5 -22.54 -21.00 6.92
N ILE A 6 -21.94 -21.18 8.11
CA ILE A 6 -20.55 -20.87 8.40
C ILE A 6 -19.70 -22.04 7.92
N LYS A 7 -18.70 -21.78 7.08
CA LYS A 7 -17.70 -22.76 6.69
C LYS A 7 -16.47 -22.60 7.59
N PHE A 8 -16.09 -23.70 8.24
CA PHE A 8 -14.79 -23.79 8.91
C PHE A 8 -13.70 -23.96 7.87
N VAL A 9 -12.50 -23.43 8.17
CA VAL A 9 -11.32 -23.64 7.33
C VAL A 9 -11.03 -25.14 7.25
N SER A 10 -10.99 -25.68 6.03
CA SER A 10 -10.62 -27.08 5.83
C SER A 10 -9.19 -27.32 6.30
N ALA A 11 -8.96 -28.50 6.89
CA ALA A 11 -7.69 -28.92 7.45
C ALA A 11 -6.53 -28.95 6.43
N ASP A 12 -6.84 -28.92 5.13
CA ASP A 12 -5.87 -29.10 4.05
C ASP A 12 -5.53 -27.81 3.28
N THR A 13 -6.08 -26.66 3.68
CA THR A 13 -5.74 -25.37 3.07
C THR A 13 -4.31 -24.96 3.38
N GLU A 14 -3.68 -24.19 2.48
CA GLU A 14 -2.34 -23.62 2.67
C GLU A 14 -2.27 -22.79 3.96
N ILE A 15 -3.31 -21.99 4.22
CA ILE A 15 -3.43 -21.24 5.46
C ILE A 15 -3.47 -22.14 6.71
N ASN A 16 -4.12 -23.31 6.65
CA ASN A 16 -4.15 -24.21 7.80
C ASN A 16 -2.78 -24.85 8.07
N ARG A 17 -1.98 -25.10 7.01
CA ARG A 17 -0.63 -25.68 7.14
C ARG A 17 0.33 -24.69 7.82
N ILE A 18 0.32 -23.43 7.39
CA ILE A 18 1.19 -22.39 7.98
C ILE A 18 0.82 -22.10 9.44
N MET A 19 -0.48 -22.01 9.77
CA MET A 19 -0.97 -21.71 11.13
C MET A 19 -0.64 -22.79 12.16
N ASN A 20 -0.69 -24.06 11.73
CA ASN A 20 -0.45 -25.22 12.60
C ASN A 20 0.97 -25.76 12.46
N ASN A 21 1.88 -24.97 11.89
CA ASN A 21 3.30 -25.31 11.80
C ASN A 21 3.55 -26.68 11.11
N LYS A 22 2.66 -27.12 10.22
CA LYS A 22 2.75 -28.45 9.62
C LYS A 22 3.94 -28.47 8.66
N ASN A 23 4.91 -29.35 8.89
CA ASN A 23 6.06 -29.56 8.01
C ASN A 23 7.03 -28.39 7.81
N GLN A 24 6.95 -27.31 8.60
CA GLN A 24 7.91 -26.19 8.54
C GLN A 24 8.77 -26.15 9.81
N ASP A 25 9.99 -25.64 9.69
CA ASP A 25 10.93 -25.45 10.82
C ASP A 25 10.97 -23.99 11.27
N VAL A 26 10.71 -23.05 10.36
CA VAL A 26 10.79 -21.61 10.63
C VAL A 26 9.66 -20.90 9.91
N LEU A 27 9.03 -19.94 10.60
CA LEU A 27 8.11 -18.96 10.03
C LEU A 27 8.52 -17.57 10.50
N PHE A 28 8.69 -16.65 9.57
CA PHE A 28 9.14 -15.29 9.88
C PHE A 28 8.57 -14.25 8.92
N VAL A 29 8.64 -12.99 9.35
CA VAL A 29 8.56 -11.81 8.49
C VAL A 29 9.96 -11.24 8.27
N GLY A 30 10.23 -10.69 7.10
CA GLY A 30 11.54 -10.19 6.76
C GLY A 30 11.62 -9.67 5.34
N SER A 31 12.81 -9.76 4.75
CA SER A 31 13.05 -9.24 3.40
C SER A 31 13.92 -10.15 2.54
N VAL A 32 13.80 -9.99 1.23
CA VAL A 32 14.74 -10.54 0.25
C VAL A 32 15.92 -9.57 0.16
N THR A 33 17.10 -10.02 0.54
CA THR A 33 18.31 -9.17 0.60
C THR A 33 19.25 -9.38 -0.58
N TYR A 34 19.10 -10.48 -1.31
CA TYR A 34 19.92 -10.76 -2.48
C TYR A 34 19.23 -11.74 -3.43
N VAL A 35 19.34 -11.52 -4.73
CA VAL A 35 18.80 -12.40 -5.78
C VAL A 35 19.89 -12.67 -6.84
N SER A 36 20.19 -13.94 -7.04
CA SER A 36 21.05 -14.45 -8.13
C SER A 36 20.24 -15.36 -9.06
N ASP A 37 20.84 -15.83 -10.15
CA ASP A 37 20.21 -16.76 -11.08
C ASP A 37 19.80 -18.07 -10.41
N ASN A 38 20.63 -18.56 -9.47
CA ASN A 38 20.49 -19.90 -8.89
C ASN A 38 19.95 -19.92 -7.46
N TYR A 39 19.89 -18.78 -6.78
CA TYR A 39 19.43 -18.69 -5.39
C TYR A 39 18.97 -17.28 -5.05
N PHE A 40 18.29 -17.15 -3.92
CA PHE A 40 18.04 -15.87 -3.27
C PHE A 40 18.25 -16.00 -1.77
N VAL A 41 18.48 -14.88 -1.10
CA VAL A 41 18.71 -14.80 0.34
C VAL A 41 17.54 -14.08 0.99
N LEU A 42 16.97 -14.72 1.99
CA LEU A 42 15.99 -14.12 2.88
C LEU A 42 16.67 -13.73 4.20
N SER A 43 16.36 -12.56 4.71
CA SER A 43 16.77 -12.12 6.05
C SER A 43 15.52 -12.02 6.92
N ALA A 44 15.47 -12.77 8.01
CA ALA A 44 14.39 -12.65 8.97
C ALA A 44 14.57 -11.37 9.80
N LYS A 45 13.48 -10.62 9.98
CA LYS A 45 13.39 -9.49 10.89
C LYS A 45 12.81 -9.93 12.22
N ASP A 46 11.68 -10.65 12.17
CA ASP A 46 11.01 -11.20 13.34
C ASP A 46 10.46 -12.60 13.03
N TYR A 47 10.50 -13.49 14.01
CA TYR A 47 9.91 -14.83 13.92
C TYR A 47 8.49 -14.80 14.45
N ILE A 48 7.56 -15.42 13.73
CA ILE A 48 6.18 -15.55 14.20
C ILE A 48 6.12 -16.63 15.28
N ASN A 49 5.57 -16.28 16.44
CA ASN A 49 5.50 -17.15 17.62
C ASN A 49 4.45 -18.25 17.44
N THR A 50 4.81 -19.21 16.60
CA THR A 50 4.10 -20.48 16.44
C THR A 50 4.68 -21.51 17.38
N GLU A 51 3.83 -22.40 17.91
CA GLU A 51 4.24 -23.58 18.66
C GLU A 51 5.25 -24.38 17.83
N SER A 52 6.54 -24.16 18.12
CA SER A 52 7.69 -24.73 17.43
C SER A 52 8.39 -25.69 18.36
N THR A 53 8.79 -26.85 17.86
CA THR A 53 9.54 -27.80 18.68
C THR A 53 10.95 -27.28 18.93
N SER A 54 11.60 -27.72 20.01
CA SER A 54 12.99 -27.35 20.32
C SER A 54 13.93 -27.69 19.16
N GLU A 55 13.68 -28.80 18.44
CA GLU A 55 14.45 -29.18 17.25
C GLU A 55 14.29 -28.19 16.11
N ALA A 56 13.09 -27.62 15.91
CA ALA A 56 12.84 -26.60 14.89
C ALA A 56 13.56 -25.29 15.24
N ILE A 57 13.50 -24.88 16.51
CA ILE A 57 14.19 -23.67 17.01
C ILE A 57 15.70 -23.83 16.83
N ALA A 58 16.27 -24.99 17.18
CA ALA A 58 17.70 -25.27 17.05
C ALA A 58 18.22 -25.26 15.60
N LYS A 59 17.35 -25.34 14.60
CA LYS A 59 17.75 -25.27 13.19
C LYS A 59 17.97 -23.85 12.68
N ARG A 60 17.41 -22.83 13.34
CA ARG A 60 17.47 -21.42 12.94
C ARG A 60 18.92 -20.98 12.78
N THR A 61 19.18 -20.14 11.78
CA THR A 61 20.53 -19.59 11.56
C THR A 61 20.79 -18.45 12.54
N GLU A 62 21.99 -18.39 13.10
CA GLU A 62 22.39 -17.35 14.06
C GLU A 62 22.36 -15.96 13.44
N ASP A 63 22.73 -15.84 12.16
CA ASP A 63 22.70 -14.58 11.41
C ASP A 63 21.32 -14.25 10.83
N HIS A 64 20.33 -15.12 11.05
CA HIS A 64 18.95 -14.99 10.57
C HIS A 64 18.83 -14.87 9.04
N ARG A 65 19.85 -15.33 8.31
CA ARG A 65 19.85 -15.37 6.85
C ARG A 65 19.64 -16.79 6.36
N TYR A 66 18.84 -16.90 5.30
CA TYR A 66 18.40 -18.16 4.74
C TYR A 66 18.63 -18.15 3.24
N VAL A 67 19.56 -18.99 2.78
CA VAL A 67 19.83 -19.20 1.35
C VAL A 67 18.84 -20.19 0.79
N ILE A 68 18.02 -19.75 -0.16
CA ILE A 68 17.02 -20.57 -0.84
C ILE A 68 17.48 -20.80 -2.27
N MET A 69 17.71 -22.05 -2.62
CA MET A 69 18.04 -22.43 -4.00
C MET A 69 16.82 -22.21 -4.89
N LYS A 70 17.01 -21.55 -6.03
CA LYS A 70 16.02 -21.43 -7.10
C LYS A 70 15.93 -22.77 -7.82
N ASN A 71 15.22 -23.70 -7.21
CA ASN A 71 14.74 -24.87 -7.91
C ASN A 71 13.67 -24.38 -8.90
N GLU A 72 13.51 -25.02 -10.06
CA GLU A 72 12.49 -24.60 -11.03
C GLU A 72 11.11 -24.45 -10.34
N ASN A 73 10.47 -23.29 -10.52
CA ASN A 73 9.13 -22.90 -10.05
C ASN A 73 8.96 -22.28 -8.63
N ILE A 74 9.97 -21.67 -8.02
CA ILE A 74 9.71 -20.82 -6.83
C ILE A 74 8.98 -19.54 -7.28
N LYS A 75 7.75 -19.38 -6.80
CA LYS A 75 6.90 -18.20 -7.01
C LYS A 75 6.26 -17.79 -5.68
N TYR A 76 5.77 -16.56 -5.62
CA TYR A 76 4.91 -16.14 -4.52
C TYR A 76 3.60 -16.94 -4.53
N THR A 77 3.23 -17.47 -3.37
CA THR A 77 1.90 -18.03 -3.12
C THR A 77 0.85 -16.93 -3.21
N SER A 78 1.16 -15.76 -2.65
CA SER A 78 0.46 -14.51 -2.91
C SER A 78 1.45 -13.37 -2.90
N SER A 79 1.24 -12.41 -3.79
CA SER A 79 1.98 -11.15 -3.84
C SER A 79 1.04 -9.97 -3.63
N TYR A 80 1.52 -9.00 -2.83
CA TYR A 80 0.90 -7.70 -2.61
C TYR A 80 0.88 -6.88 -3.90
N HIS A 81 2.00 -6.87 -4.63
CA HIS A 81 2.18 -6.16 -5.90
C HIS A 81 1.79 -6.99 -7.14
N GLU A 82 1.19 -8.18 -6.95
CA GLU A 82 0.76 -9.09 -8.03
C GLU A 82 1.92 -9.58 -8.93
N LYS A 83 3.14 -9.61 -8.41
CA LYS A 83 4.30 -10.13 -9.15
C LYS A 83 4.50 -11.61 -8.96
N THR A 84 5.15 -12.22 -9.94
CA THR A 84 5.41 -13.67 -10.00
C THR A 84 6.83 -14.06 -9.63
N THR A 85 7.74 -13.08 -9.53
CA THR A 85 9.18 -13.26 -9.34
C THR A 85 9.64 -12.57 -8.07
N VAL A 86 10.62 -13.18 -7.42
CA VAL A 86 11.29 -12.67 -6.21
C VAL A 86 12.31 -11.61 -6.62
N GLU A 87 12.27 -10.45 -5.98
CA GLU A 87 13.14 -9.30 -6.24
C GLU A 87 13.83 -8.84 -4.94
N GLU A 88 15.00 -8.21 -5.08
CA GLU A 88 15.68 -7.61 -3.93
C GLU A 88 14.87 -6.45 -3.36
N GLY A 89 14.78 -6.38 -2.03
CA GLY A 89 13.97 -5.38 -1.32
C GLY A 89 12.56 -5.84 -0.97
N ASP A 90 12.12 -6.99 -1.47
CA ASP A 90 10.77 -7.49 -1.19
C ASP A 90 10.57 -7.83 0.27
N HIS A 91 9.50 -7.30 0.87
CA HIS A 91 9.05 -7.74 2.17
C HIS A 91 8.28 -9.04 2.04
N VAL A 92 8.57 -9.99 2.93
CA VAL A 92 8.01 -11.33 2.82
C VAL A 92 7.59 -11.93 4.16
N ILE A 93 6.57 -12.78 4.10
CA ILE A 93 6.34 -13.86 5.06
C ILE A 93 6.88 -15.14 4.41
N ALA A 94 7.78 -15.83 5.10
CA ALA A 94 8.40 -17.05 4.60
C ALA A 94 8.26 -18.20 5.58
N SER A 95 7.73 -19.31 5.08
CA SER A 95 7.72 -20.60 5.77
C SER A 95 8.82 -21.49 5.21
N LEU A 96 9.79 -21.85 6.04
CA LEU A 96 10.97 -22.62 5.62
C LEU A 96 11.05 -23.97 6.31
N LYS A 97 11.65 -24.94 5.62
CA LYS A 97 12.05 -26.25 6.17
C LYS A 97 13.51 -26.53 5.83
N LYS A 98 14.25 -27.11 6.78
CA LYS A 98 15.63 -27.57 6.56
C LYS A 98 15.63 -29.07 6.27
N THR A 99 16.01 -29.43 5.05
CA THR A 99 16.14 -30.83 4.61
C THR A 99 17.55 -31.09 4.13
N LYS A 100 18.24 -32.08 4.73
CA LYS A 100 19.63 -32.44 4.37
C LYS A 100 20.57 -31.22 4.34
N GLY A 101 20.45 -30.33 5.33
CA GLY A 101 21.27 -29.13 5.45
C GLY A 101 20.85 -27.95 4.56
N LYS A 102 19.89 -28.12 3.63
CA LYS A 102 19.43 -27.07 2.73
C LYS A 102 18.07 -26.51 3.16
N TRP A 103 17.90 -25.19 3.04
CA TRP A 103 16.62 -24.53 3.27
C TRP A 103 15.77 -24.53 2.01
N THR A 104 14.48 -24.83 2.17
CA THR A 104 13.48 -24.78 1.11
C THR A 104 12.21 -24.11 1.60
N ILE A 105 11.45 -23.51 0.68
CA ILE A 105 10.08 -23.03 0.98
C ILE A 105 9.20 -24.24 1.34
N SER A 106 8.44 -24.12 2.43
CA SER A 106 7.59 -25.19 2.95
C SER A 106 6.10 -24.88 2.71
N ASN A 107 5.52 -23.94 3.48
CA ASN A 107 4.11 -23.58 3.40
C ASN A 107 3.87 -22.24 2.68
N GLY A 108 4.75 -21.91 1.75
CA GLY A 108 4.62 -20.76 0.88
C GLY A 108 5.60 -19.62 1.21
N LEU A 109 5.69 -18.74 0.22
CA LEU A 109 6.41 -17.47 0.26
C LEU A 109 5.39 -16.42 -0.15
N TYR A 110 5.20 -15.40 0.69
CA TYR A 110 4.17 -14.38 0.48
C TYR A 110 4.84 -13.02 0.50
N GLU A 111 4.62 -12.21 -0.54
CA GLU A 111 5.10 -10.83 -0.54
C GLU A 111 4.09 -9.91 0.15
N THR A 112 4.60 -8.97 0.94
CA THR A 112 3.86 -8.01 1.77
C THR A 112 4.28 -6.58 1.44
N ASP A 113 3.55 -5.60 1.95
CA ASP A 113 3.91 -4.18 1.83
C ASP A 113 4.98 -3.71 2.83
N SER A 114 5.18 -4.48 3.90
CA SER A 114 6.07 -4.15 5.02
C SER A 114 6.57 -5.43 5.69
N ASP A 115 7.70 -5.32 6.40
CA ASP A 115 8.27 -6.36 7.27
C ASP A 115 7.87 -6.20 8.74
N ASP A 116 7.05 -5.21 9.10
CA ASP A 116 6.42 -5.09 10.41
C ASP A 116 5.19 -6.01 10.50
N TYR A 117 5.33 -7.13 11.22
CA TYR A 117 4.26 -8.12 11.34
C TYR A 117 2.96 -7.52 11.89
N GLN A 118 3.02 -6.51 12.77
CA GLN A 118 1.83 -5.99 13.44
C GLN A 118 0.90 -5.25 12.48
N THR A 119 1.46 -4.62 11.45
CA THR A 119 0.74 -3.71 10.57
C THR A 119 0.72 -4.14 9.11
N LEU A 120 1.52 -5.13 8.70
CA LEU A 120 1.62 -5.55 7.31
C LEU A 120 0.28 -5.92 6.68
N ALA A 121 0.25 -5.80 5.37
CA ALA A 121 -0.79 -6.27 4.49
C ALA A 121 -0.22 -7.24 3.46
N VAL A 122 -0.99 -8.28 3.17
CA VAL A 122 -0.63 -9.33 2.20
C VAL A 122 -1.28 -9.10 0.82
N LYS A 123 -2.12 -8.08 0.71
CA LYS A 123 -2.82 -7.65 -0.50
C LYS A 123 -3.02 -6.14 -0.51
N ALA A 124 -2.87 -5.55 -1.69
CA ALA A 124 -3.13 -4.14 -1.91
C ALA A 124 -4.57 -3.76 -1.55
N TYR A 125 -4.71 -2.56 -1.01
CA TYR A 125 -5.95 -2.08 -0.42
C TYR A 125 -7.10 -1.88 -1.45
N ASN A 126 -6.76 -1.54 -2.69
CA ASN A 126 -7.69 -1.39 -3.80
C ASN A 126 -8.14 -2.74 -4.41
N LYS A 127 -7.66 -3.86 -3.87
CA LYS A 127 -8.05 -5.21 -4.29
C LYS A 127 -8.94 -5.82 -3.21
N ASN A 128 -9.88 -6.67 -3.62
CA ASN A 128 -10.63 -7.50 -2.68
C ASN A 128 -9.72 -8.66 -2.25
N PRO A 129 -9.22 -8.69 -1.01
CA PRO A 129 -8.39 -9.80 -0.57
C PRO A 129 -9.25 -11.07 -0.49
N ASP A 130 -8.68 -12.19 -0.92
CA ASP A 130 -9.30 -13.49 -0.73
C ASP A 130 -9.28 -13.89 0.75
N VAL A 131 -10.10 -14.88 1.10
CA VAL A 131 -10.27 -15.34 2.48
C VAL A 131 -8.96 -15.81 3.11
N GLN A 132 -8.08 -16.48 2.35
CA GLN A 132 -6.81 -16.98 2.89
C GLN A 132 -5.85 -15.83 3.18
N SER A 133 -5.77 -14.83 2.29
CA SER A 133 -5.02 -13.60 2.51
C SER A 133 -5.47 -12.88 3.79
N ILE A 134 -6.78 -12.75 4.02
CA ILE A 134 -7.31 -12.12 5.24
C ILE A 134 -6.88 -12.91 6.48
N MET A 135 -7.06 -14.23 6.47
CA MET A 135 -6.68 -15.09 7.59
C MET A 135 -5.16 -15.05 7.86
N LEU A 136 -4.34 -15.07 6.80
CA LEU A 136 -2.88 -14.95 6.91
C LEU A 136 -2.47 -13.65 7.59
N LYS A 137 -3.05 -12.53 7.16
CA LYS A 137 -2.83 -11.23 7.79
C LYS A 137 -3.15 -11.28 9.27
N TYR A 138 -4.36 -11.69 9.66
CA TYR A 138 -4.73 -11.69 11.08
C TYR A 138 -3.89 -12.65 11.93
N PHE A 139 -3.52 -13.81 11.38
CA PHE A 139 -2.61 -14.73 12.04
C PHE A 139 -1.24 -14.10 12.28
N VAL A 140 -0.63 -13.50 11.26
CA VAL A 140 0.69 -12.86 11.35
C VAL A 140 0.66 -11.62 12.24
N ASN A 141 -0.31 -10.73 12.07
CA ASN A 141 -0.44 -9.51 12.88
C ASN A 141 -0.76 -9.76 14.35
N THR A 142 -1.10 -11.00 14.72
CA THR A 142 -1.28 -11.42 16.11
C THR A 142 -0.15 -12.33 16.58
N ASP A 143 1.01 -12.27 15.94
CA ASP A 143 2.18 -13.08 16.27
C ASP A 143 1.84 -14.58 16.36
N GLY A 144 0.99 -15.05 15.45
CA GLY A 144 0.59 -16.45 15.37
C GLY A 144 -0.51 -16.90 16.34
N MET A 145 -1.08 -16.00 17.15
CA MET A 145 -2.11 -16.36 18.15
C MET A 145 -3.46 -16.73 17.53
N MET A 146 -3.90 -16.05 16.47
CA MET A 146 -5.19 -16.34 15.84
C MET A 146 -5.12 -17.53 14.88
N LYS A 147 -5.61 -18.71 15.28
CA LYS A 147 -5.63 -19.93 14.44
C LYS A 147 -7.04 -20.48 14.11
N LYS A 148 -8.08 -19.99 14.80
CA LYS A 148 -9.45 -20.53 14.75
C LYS A 148 -10.38 -19.67 13.92
N PHE A 149 -10.10 -19.60 12.62
CA PHE A 149 -10.90 -18.81 11.69
C PHE A 149 -12.10 -19.59 11.13
N SER A 150 -13.11 -18.84 10.73
CA SER A 150 -14.19 -19.31 9.87
C SER A 150 -14.63 -18.19 8.92
N CYS A 151 -15.32 -18.56 7.84
CA CYS A 151 -15.89 -17.60 6.91
C CYS A 151 -17.35 -17.94 6.58
N ASN A 152 -18.09 -16.96 6.10
CA ASN A 152 -19.40 -17.24 5.50
C ASN A 152 -19.23 -17.86 4.11
N THR A 153 -20.32 -18.41 3.57
CA THR A 153 -20.28 -19.23 2.34
C THR A 153 -19.67 -18.51 1.12
N ASP A 154 -19.88 -17.19 1.00
CA ASP A 154 -19.34 -16.36 -0.10
C ASP A 154 -17.95 -15.75 0.19
N GLY A 155 -17.40 -15.97 1.40
CA GLY A 155 -16.09 -15.43 1.79
C GLY A 155 -16.04 -13.92 2.06
N SER A 156 -17.15 -13.19 1.99
CA SER A 156 -17.17 -11.74 2.23
C SER A 156 -16.97 -11.34 3.70
N LYS A 157 -17.11 -12.29 4.62
CA LYS A 157 -16.91 -12.08 6.06
C LYS A 157 -16.03 -13.18 6.65
N VAL A 158 -15.03 -12.76 7.42
CA VAL A 158 -14.15 -13.65 8.18
C VAL A 158 -14.37 -13.43 9.66
N TYR A 159 -14.33 -14.52 10.41
CA TYR A 159 -14.58 -14.58 11.82
C TYR A 159 -13.42 -15.27 12.53
N TYR A 160 -13.15 -14.85 13.76
CA TYR A 160 -12.29 -15.55 14.71
C TYR A 160 -13.10 -15.83 15.96
N GLN A 161 -13.23 -17.11 16.35
CA GLN A 161 -14.03 -17.51 17.52
C GLN A 161 -15.44 -16.87 17.52
N SER A 162 -16.15 -16.94 16.39
CA SER A 162 -17.47 -16.36 16.18
C SER A 162 -17.56 -14.82 16.20
N LYS A 163 -16.47 -14.11 16.49
CA LYS A 163 -16.38 -12.64 16.35
C LYS A 163 -16.00 -12.30 14.92
N LYS A 164 -16.79 -11.45 14.26
CA LYS A 164 -16.47 -10.94 12.93
C LYS A 164 -15.24 -10.04 13.01
N ILE A 165 -14.19 -10.41 12.29
CA ILE A 165 -12.93 -9.67 12.21
C ILE A 165 -12.73 -8.98 10.87
N TYR A 166 -13.46 -9.40 9.84
CA TYR A 166 -13.43 -8.79 8.52
C TYR A 166 -14.81 -8.79 7.87
N ASP A 167 -15.07 -7.74 7.10
CA ASP A 167 -16.25 -7.58 6.25
C ASP A 167 -15.79 -6.83 4.99
N ALA A 168 -16.00 -7.40 3.80
CA ALA A 168 -15.54 -6.80 2.54
C ALA A 168 -16.08 -5.38 2.33
N ARG A 169 -17.22 -5.04 2.93
CA ARG A 169 -17.79 -3.68 2.91
C ARG A 169 -16.93 -2.64 3.62
N TRP A 170 -16.08 -3.05 4.57
CA TRP A 170 -15.15 -2.15 5.25
C TRP A 170 -14.04 -1.67 4.32
N ASN A 171 -13.55 -2.56 3.43
CA ASN A 171 -12.63 -2.16 2.39
C ASN A 171 -13.31 -1.20 1.41
N MET A 172 -14.54 -1.45 0.97
CA MET A 172 -15.24 -0.49 0.09
C MET A 172 -15.38 0.90 0.75
N LYS A 173 -15.76 0.93 2.05
CA LYS A 173 -15.92 2.19 2.79
C LYS A 173 -14.63 3.00 2.85
N LYS A 174 -13.49 2.38 3.16
CA LYS A 174 -12.20 3.09 3.22
C LYS A 174 -11.78 3.63 1.83
N TYR A 175 -12.29 3.09 0.72
CA TYR A 175 -11.79 3.36 -0.63
C TYR A 175 -12.52 4.58 -1.13
N LEU A 176 -13.84 4.59 -0.92
CA LEU A 176 -14.69 5.76 -1.04
C LEU A 176 -14.11 6.92 -0.23
N THR A 177 -13.70 6.71 1.03
CA THR A 177 -13.08 7.77 1.83
C THR A 177 -11.76 8.29 1.24
N ILE A 178 -10.87 7.43 0.76
CA ILE A 178 -9.61 7.86 0.11
C ILE A 178 -9.90 8.62 -1.18
N GLU A 179 -10.88 8.18 -1.97
CA GLU A 179 -11.27 8.83 -3.21
C GLU A 179 -11.95 10.19 -2.98
N GLU A 180 -12.80 10.30 -1.97
CA GLU A 180 -13.37 11.56 -1.49
C GLU A 180 -12.28 12.55 -1.06
N ILE A 181 -11.29 12.09 -0.27
CA ILE A 181 -10.13 12.91 0.13
C ILE A 181 -9.37 13.39 -1.11
N ARG A 182 -8.98 12.48 -2.00
CA ARG A 182 -8.24 12.81 -3.23
C ARG A 182 -9.00 13.78 -4.13
N ASN A 183 -10.32 13.62 -4.26
CA ASN A 183 -11.15 14.53 -5.03
C ASN A 183 -11.25 15.91 -4.35
N SER A 184 -11.34 15.97 -3.02
CA SER A 184 -11.31 17.22 -2.26
C SER A 184 -9.98 17.96 -2.43
N GLU A 185 -8.85 17.24 -2.48
CA GLU A 185 -7.53 17.83 -2.72
C GLU A 185 -7.41 18.37 -4.15
N LYS A 186 -7.90 17.64 -5.15
CA LYS A 186 -7.97 18.12 -6.54
C LYS A 186 -8.81 19.39 -6.68
N LEU A 187 -9.97 19.45 -6.01
CA LEU A 187 -10.81 20.64 -5.98
C LEU A 187 -10.07 21.84 -5.38
N LYS A 188 -9.43 21.67 -4.22
CA LYS A 188 -8.60 22.73 -3.59
C LYS A 188 -7.48 23.23 -4.51
N GLN A 189 -6.83 22.34 -5.26
CA GLN A 189 -5.80 22.72 -6.23
C GLN A 189 -6.37 23.51 -7.42
N MET A 190 -7.57 23.17 -7.89
CA MET A 190 -8.26 23.95 -8.93
C MET A 190 -8.70 25.32 -8.41
N ASP A 191 -9.23 25.41 -7.19
CA ASP A 191 -9.62 26.68 -6.59
C ASP A 191 -8.41 27.61 -6.42
N HIS A 192 -7.29 27.10 -5.93
CA HIS A 192 -6.05 27.86 -5.82
C HIS A 192 -5.50 28.31 -7.17
N LYS A 193 -5.63 27.47 -8.21
CA LYS A 193 -5.22 27.85 -9.57
C LYS A 193 -6.14 28.94 -10.14
N THR A 194 -7.43 28.86 -9.89
CA THR A 194 -8.42 29.84 -10.35
C THR A 194 -8.21 31.18 -9.66
N SER A 195 -8.00 31.20 -8.34
CA SER A 195 -7.70 32.43 -7.60
C SER A 195 -6.41 33.11 -8.09
N LEU A 196 -5.38 32.34 -8.45
CA LEU A 196 -4.17 32.90 -9.06
C LEU A 196 -4.41 33.48 -10.45
N VAL A 197 -5.27 32.86 -11.26
CA VAL A 197 -5.64 33.39 -12.58
C VAL A 197 -6.42 34.69 -12.43
N ASP A 198 -7.38 34.75 -11.50
CA ASP A 198 -8.16 35.95 -11.22
C ASP A 198 -7.25 37.09 -10.71
N ASP A 199 -6.30 36.81 -9.81
CA ASP A 199 -5.31 37.79 -9.34
C ASP A 199 -4.42 38.34 -10.48
N ILE A 200 -4.10 37.50 -11.47
CA ILE A 200 -3.31 37.89 -12.64
C ILE A 200 -4.17 38.72 -13.60
N GLU A 201 -5.42 38.31 -13.87
CA GLU A 201 -6.36 39.07 -14.70
C GLU A 201 -6.69 40.44 -14.08
N GLU A 202 -6.88 40.51 -12.76
CA GLU A 202 -7.15 41.78 -12.07
C GLU A 202 -5.93 42.71 -12.15
N LYS A 203 -4.71 42.21 -11.90
CA LYS A 203 -3.48 43.01 -11.99
C LYS A 203 -3.19 43.49 -13.41
N THR A 204 -3.43 42.66 -14.42
CA THR A 204 -3.24 43.05 -15.83
C THR A 204 -4.28 44.07 -16.26
N THR A 205 -5.56 43.87 -15.89
CA THR A 205 -6.64 44.81 -16.19
C THR A 205 -6.43 46.17 -15.50
N PHE A 206 -5.98 46.18 -14.25
CA PHE A 206 -5.64 47.39 -13.52
C PHE A 206 -4.48 48.16 -14.17
N LYS A 207 -3.41 47.45 -14.58
CA LYS A 207 -2.26 48.07 -15.25
C LYS A 207 -2.65 48.69 -16.59
N THR A 208 -3.49 48.02 -17.37
CA THR A 208 -3.99 48.52 -18.67
C THR A 208 -4.88 49.76 -18.50
N ARG A 209 -5.80 49.76 -17.52
CA ARG A 209 -6.66 50.94 -17.22
C ARG A 209 -5.84 52.15 -16.78
N LYS A 210 -4.83 51.94 -15.93
CA LYS A 210 -3.93 53.03 -15.49
C LYS A 210 -3.14 53.61 -16.66
N TRP A 211 -2.64 52.77 -17.57
CA TRP A 211 -1.92 53.25 -18.75
C TRP A 211 -2.81 54.06 -19.70
N ILE A 212 -4.06 53.64 -19.92
CA ILE A 212 -5.04 54.38 -20.73
C ILE A 212 -5.33 55.77 -20.13
N MET A 213 -5.52 55.88 -18.81
CA MET A 213 -5.71 57.18 -18.15
C MET A 213 -4.52 58.11 -18.35
N PHE A 214 -3.29 57.60 -18.20
CA PHE A 214 -2.07 58.40 -18.44
C PHE A 214 -1.98 58.94 -19.88
N VAL A 215 -2.40 58.17 -20.88
CA VAL A 215 -2.40 58.63 -22.28
C VAL A 215 -3.43 59.73 -22.51
N ILE A 216 -4.61 59.63 -21.89
CA ILE A 216 -5.66 60.65 -21.99
C ILE A 216 -5.19 61.98 -21.38
N ASP A 217 -4.60 61.93 -20.18
CA ASP A 217 -4.09 63.13 -19.50
C ASP A 217 -2.99 63.82 -20.32
N MET A 218 -2.08 63.04 -20.91
CA MET A 218 -1.03 63.56 -21.79
C MET A 218 -1.61 64.23 -23.05
N ALA A 219 -2.63 63.62 -23.66
CA ALA A 219 -3.30 64.22 -24.81
C ALA A 219 -3.99 65.54 -24.46
N ALA A 220 -4.65 65.62 -23.29
CA ALA A 220 -5.26 66.86 -22.80
C ALA A 220 -4.22 67.97 -22.59
N ILE A 221 -3.06 67.64 -22.01
CA ILE A 221 -1.95 68.59 -21.82
C ILE A 221 -1.46 69.11 -23.19
N VAL A 222 -1.27 68.24 -24.18
CA VAL A 222 -0.84 68.65 -25.53
C VAL A 222 -1.87 69.57 -26.19
N VAL A 223 -3.17 69.29 -26.04
CA VAL A 223 -4.24 70.16 -26.56
C VAL A 223 -4.22 71.53 -25.88
N VAL A 224 -4.06 71.58 -24.55
CA VAL A 224 -3.97 72.85 -23.80
C VAL A 224 -2.75 73.65 -24.23
N ILE A 225 -1.57 73.02 -24.37
CA ILE A 225 -0.36 73.66 -24.87
C ILE A 225 -0.57 74.17 -26.30
N GLY A 226 -1.21 73.38 -27.18
CA GLY A 226 -1.54 73.78 -28.55
C GLY A 226 -2.46 75.00 -28.62
N LEU A 227 -3.50 75.04 -27.78
CA LEU A 227 -4.40 76.19 -27.66
C LEU A 227 -3.70 77.44 -27.13
N LEU A 228 -2.81 77.30 -26.14
CA LEU A 228 -2.00 78.41 -25.62
C LEU A 228 -1.01 78.94 -26.67
N LYS A 229 -0.40 78.05 -27.47
CA LYS A 229 0.54 78.43 -28.54
C LYS A 229 -0.18 79.13 -29.70
N ASN A 230 -1.40 78.71 -30.04
CA ASN A 230 -2.24 79.39 -31.04
C ASN A 230 -2.75 80.75 -30.55
N ARG A 231 -2.99 80.92 -29.24
CA ARG A 231 -3.32 82.25 -28.67
C ARG A 231 -2.16 83.23 -28.73
N LYS A 232 -0.90 82.78 -28.55
CA LYS A 232 0.29 83.65 -28.68
C LYS A 232 0.62 84.09 -30.12
N LYS A 233 0.09 83.41 -31.15
CA LYS A 233 0.26 83.81 -32.56
C LYS A 233 -0.77 84.84 -33.05
N LYS A 234 -1.76 85.20 -32.22
CA LYS A 234 -2.85 86.12 -32.57
C LYS A 234 -2.76 87.49 -31.88
N PHE A 235 -1.59 87.86 -31.37
CA PHE A 235 -1.27 89.22 -30.90
C PHE A 235 -0.08 89.76 -31.69
#